data_AF-A0A2J6RZ94-F1
#
_entry.id   AF-A0A2J6RZ94-F1
#
_cell.length_a   1.000
_cell.length_b   1.000
_cell.length_c   1.000
_cell.angle_alpha   90.00
_cell.angle_beta   90.00
_cell.angle_gamma   90.00
#
_symmetry.space_group_name_H-M   'P 1'
#
loop_
_entity.id
_entity.type
_entity.pdbx_description
1 polymer ?
#
loop_
_entity_poly.entity_id
_entity_poly.type
_entity_poly.pdbx_seq_one_letter_code
_entity_poly.pdbx_strand_id
1 'polypeptide(L)'
;MSFGRLTAAVLSGTIDTSVALANLNFDFSLVKVEAPIEYKDLGISLSHHRSKEAENGLAHITARKLGALFSDVAPVAPYLIRAYGLRESEIAKSSKFNPRGARTDGIFMDHIGADGTTIWAAATSGNAAISIHLLACMLARIWTGPEATSIWVELVAERKRVLSSHVNSGDSLSVASMTASEISLTRDQLAKWDASARAWLLTADSAKELPQKQLMLIVNNLGTHVDGKTSVYDSVLNSWKIAMTVVDNLVSGMPQSIHSGAILLGLSSWHLYPDLLLLGDSTKSVQQEDQLVAAGGIATIGLENKLSKGRGIHWSLPLAHLRFYGDPVIVTRAVGSHTAKLSIDQLLLVALGSFINTWITSYAELETAVEVLLRISEILAHPIPPEHIKNLGEKIGVNACNSSRVAAGAIHRSLTRQAPNHLQY
;
A
#
# COMPACT_ATOMS: atom_id res chain seq x y z
N MET A 1 6.45 -16.72 41.78
CA MET A 1 5.23 -16.00 42.20
C MET A 1 5.64 -14.67 42.81
N SER A 2 5.44 -13.56 42.08
CA SER A 2 5.57 -12.19 42.61
C SER A 2 4.75 -11.23 41.75
N PHE A 3 3.43 -11.32 41.86
CA PHE A 3 2.48 -10.30 41.40
C PHE A 3 2.29 -9.30 42.55
N GLY A 4 3.22 -8.35 42.72
CA GLY A 4 3.18 -7.45 43.89
C GLY A 4 3.87 -6.11 43.76
N ARG A 5 4.34 -5.70 42.57
CA ARG A 5 5.06 -4.41 42.41
C ARG A 5 4.41 -3.41 41.45
N LEU A 6 3.25 -3.72 40.87
CA LEU A 6 2.51 -2.81 39.97
C LEU A 6 1.48 -1.92 40.67
N THR A 7 1.18 -2.13 41.95
CA THR A 7 0.08 -1.45 42.66
C THR A 7 0.50 -0.33 43.62
N ALA A 8 1.80 -0.04 43.79
CA ALA A 8 2.27 0.89 44.83
C ALA A 8 2.70 2.29 44.34
N ALA A 9 2.60 2.61 43.04
CA ALA A 9 2.99 3.93 42.53
C ALA A 9 1.82 4.94 42.41
N VAL A 10 0.58 4.52 42.72
CA VAL A 10 -0.63 5.36 42.54
C VAL A 10 -0.96 6.22 43.78
N LEU A 11 -0.25 6.06 44.90
CA LEU A 11 -0.61 6.71 46.17
C LEU A 11 0.37 7.75 46.72
N SER A 12 1.36 8.22 45.96
CA SER A 12 2.16 9.38 46.37
C SER A 12 2.10 10.46 45.31
N GLY A 13 1.33 11.51 45.61
CA GLY A 13 1.27 12.72 44.82
C GLY A 13 2.64 13.38 44.69
N THR A 14 2.84 14.02 43.53
CA THR A 14 3.84 15.06 43.27
C THR A 14 5.28 14.69 43.61
N ILE A 15 5.96 13.99 42.70
CA ILE A 15 7.36 14.25 42.28
C ILE A 15 7.55 13.58 40.89
N ASP A 16 8.00 14.37 39.92
CA ASP A 16 8.52 14.00 38.59
C ASP A 16 7.56 13.42 37.52
N THR A 17 6.55 14.21 37.15
CA THR A 17 5.75 13.95 35.93
C THR A 17 6.61 13.93 34.65
N SER A 18 7.71 14.69 34.59
CA SER A 18 8.61 14.73 33.42
C SER A 18 9.41 13.43 33.23
N VAL A 19 9.91 12.82 34.30
CA VAL A 19 10.75 11.60 34.24
C VAL A 19 9.88 10.35 34.03
N ALA A 20 8.65 10.34 34.54
CA ALA A 20 7.69 9.27 34.30
C ALA A 20 7.10 9.30 32.87
N LEU A 21 6.88 10.49 32.29
CA LEU A 21 6.49 10.63 30.87
C LEU A 21 7.65 10.31 29.91
N ALA A 22 8.89 10.65 30.27
CA ALA A 22 10.07 10.33 29.44
C ALA A 22 10.34 8.81 29.34
N ASN A 23 10.02 8.03 30.39
CA ASN A 23 10.10 6.56 30.37
C ASN A 23 8.86 5.88 29.76
N LEU A 24 7.80 6.65 29.45
CA LEU A 24 6.68 6.21 28.62
C LEU A 24 6.90 6.60 27.15
N ASN A 25 8.15 6.66 26.71
CA ASN A 25 8.47 6.45 25.30
C ASN A 25 8.15 4.98 24.99
N PHE A 26 6.85 4.69 24.87
CA PHE A 26 6.28 3.36 24.71
C PHE A 26 7.05 2.69 23.57
N ASP A 27 7.86 1.69 23.91
CA ASP A 27 8.63 1.00 22.89
C ASP A 27 7.65 0.17 22.06
N PHE A 28 7.16 0.78 20.99
CA PHE A 28 6.21 0.19 20.07
C PHE A 28 6.77 -1.08 19.39
N SER A 29 8.06 -1.38 19.56
CA SER A 29 8.65 -2.66 19.15
C SER A 29 8.33 -3.82 20.11
N LEU A 30 8.03 -3.55 21.39
CA LEU A 30 7.90 -4.59 22.43
C LEU A 30 6.47 -5.09 22.66
N VAL A 31 5.45 -4.33 22.26
CA VAL A 31 4.04 -4.69 22.51
C VAL A 31 3.44 -5.43 21.31
N LYS A 32 3.32 -6.75 21.46
CA LYS A 32 2.63 -7.62 20.51
C LYS A 32 1.26 -8.01 21.03
N VAL A 33 0.26 -7.82 20.18
CA VAL A 33 -1.10 -8.30 20.42
C VAL A 33 -1.26 -9.59 19.62
N GLU A 34 -1.95 -10.56 20.21
CA GLU A 34 -2.31 -11.77 19.47
C GLU A 34 -3.21 -11.39 18.30
N ALA A 35 -2.82 -11.78 17.08
CA ALA A 35 -3.59 -11.47 15.90
C ALA A 35 -4.96 -12.17 15.94
N PRO A 36 -6.04 -11.53 15.44
CA PRO A 36 -7.34 -12.18 15.37
C PRO A 36 -7.28 -13.46 14.53
N ILE A 37 -8.07 -14.46 14.90
CA ILE A 37 -8.00 -15.81 14.31
C ILE A 37 -8.25 -15.79 12.79
N GLU A 38 -9.03 -14.84 12.31
CA GLU A 38 -9.34 -14.64 10.90
C GLU A 38 -8.10 -14.31 10.05
N TYR A 39 -7.03 -13.77 10.64
CA TYR A 39 -5.78 -13.41 9.95
C TYR A 39 -4.70 -14.48 10.06
N LYS A 40 -4.96 -15.57 10.80
CA LYS A 40 -3.94 -16.57 11.11
C LYS A 40 -3.33 -17.19 9.86
N ASP A 41 -4.18 -17.50 8.88
CA ASP A 41 -3.73 -18.14 7.65
C ASP A 41 -2.97 -17.19 6.73
N LEU A 42 -3.31 -15.90 6.74
CA LEU A 42 -2.49 -14.87 6.11
C LEU A 42 -1.08 -14.90 6.70
N GLY A 43 -0.94 -14.82 8.03
CA GLY A 43 0.36 -14.83 8.71
C GLY A 43 1.21 -16.04 8.35
N ILE A 44 0.60 -17.24 8.31
CA ILE A 44 1.29 -18.50 7.92
C ILE A 44 1.69 -18.52 6.43
N SER A 45 0.96 -17.79 5.59
CA SER A 45 1.17 -17.78 4.13
C SER A 45 2.19 -16.74 3.67
N LEU A 46 2.64 -15.84 4.54
CA LEU A 46 3.67 -14.86 4.22
C LEU A 46 5.06 -15.50 4.09
N SER A 47 5.92 -14.90 3.27
CA SER A 47 7.34 -15.26 3.23
C SER A 47 7.99 -14.97 4.59
N HIS A 48 9.07 -15.71 4.92
CA HIS A 48 9.78 -15.52 6.18
C HIS A 48 10.25 -14.06 6.36
N HIS A 49 10.72 -13.42 5.28
CA HIS A 49 11.11 -12.02 5.31
C HIS A 49 9.93 -11.10 5.65
N ARG A 50 8.79 -11.25 4.98
CA ARG A 50 7.59 -10.42 5.23
C ARG A 50 7.00 -10.64 6.62
N SER A 51 6.94 -11.88 7.09
CA SER A 51 6.47 -12.19 8.45
C SER A 51 7.38 -11.54 9.50
N LYS A 52 8.71 -11.63 9.32
CA LYS A 52 9.67 -11.02 10.25
C LYS A 52 9.56 -9.49 10.26
N GLU A 53 9.43 -8.86 9.09
CA GLU A 53 9.26 -7.41 8.97
C GLU A 53 7.93 -6.95 9.59
N ALA A 54 6.86 -7.72 9.40
CA ALA A 54 5.55 -7.43 9.95
C ALA A 54 5.47 -7.59 11.48
N GLU A 55 6.27 -8.47 12.08
CA GLU A 55 6.22 -8.74 13.53
C GLU A 55 7.30 -8.02 14.34
N ASN A 56 8.44 -7.70 13.73
CA ASN A 56 9.60 -7.15 14.44
C ASN A 56 10.26 -5.98 13.68
N GLY A 57 9.79 -5.67 12.47
CA GLY A 57 10.38 -4.66 11.61
C GLY A 57 9.74 -3.28 11.75
N LEU A 58 10.05 -2.42 10.79
CA LEU A 58 9.52 -1.06 10.71
C LEU A 58 8.03 -1.07 10.39
N ALA A 59 7.53 -2.08 9.66
CA ALA A 59 6.10 -2.23 9.40
C ALA A 59 5.30 -2.39 10.70
N HIS A 60 5.77 -3.22 11.65
CA HIS A 60 5.17 -3.38 12.98
C HIS A 60 5.12 -2.04 13.73
N ILE A 61 6.27 -1.37 13.84
CA ILE A 61 6.38 -0.10 14.55
C ILE A 61 5.47 0.96 13.93
N THR A 62 5.38 1.00 12.60
CA THR A 62 4.52 1.93 11.87
C THR A 62 3.04 1.64 12.14
N ALA A 63 2.62 0.37 12.09
CA ALA A 63 1.26 -0.04 12.41
C ALA A 63 0.86 0.33 13.84
N ARG A 64 1.75 0.09 14.81
CA ARG A 64 1.55 0.44 16.22
C ARG A 64 1.40 1.93 16.43
N LYS A 65 2.30 2.72 15.86
CA LYS A 65 2.30 4.19 15.96
C LYS A 65 1.04 4.79 15.35
N LEU A 66 0.68 4.35 14.14
CA LEU A 66 -0.54 4.80 13.48
C LEU A 66 -1.79 4.35 14.26
N GLY A 67 -1.85 3.10 14.71
CA GLY A 67 -2.96 2.59 15.52
C GLY A 67 -3.14 3.37 16.81
N ALA A 68 -2.07 3.74 17.51
CA ALA A 68 -2.12 4.57 18.70
C ALA A 68 -2.62 5.99 18.38
N LEU A 69 -2.07 6.60 17.32
CA LEU A 69 -2.36 7.98 16.91
C LEU A 69 -3.84 8.20 16.53
N PHE A 70 -4.50 7.18 16.00
CA PHE A 70 -5.89 7.24 15.55
C PHE A 70 -6.87 6.41 16.39
N SER A 71 -6.43 5.84 17.51
CA SER A 71 -7.20 4.88 18.31
C SER A 71 -8.58 5.37 18.76
N ASP A 72 -8.71 6.65 19.10
CA ASP A 72 -9.94 7.28 19.59
C ASP A 72 -10.87 7.75 18.47
N VAL A 73 -10.38 7.86 17.23
CA VAL A 73 -11.19 8.25 16.07
C VAL A 73 -11.49 7.08 15.14
N ALA A 74 -10.86 5.93 15.35
CA ALA A 74 -11.08 4.74 14.54
C ALA A 74 -12.52 4.22 14.71
N PRO A 75 -13.25 3.93 13.61
CA PRO A 75 -14.55 3.29 13.67
C PRO A 75 -14.48 1.93 14.36
N VAL A 76 -15.48 1.63 15.18
CA VAL A 76 -15.71 0.28 15.71
C VAL A 76 -16.46 -0.50 14.65
N ALA A 77 -15.77 -1.43 13.99
CA ALA A 77 -16.28 -2.20 12.86
C ALA A 77 -15.87 -3.69 12.95
N PRO A 78 -16.38 -4.44 13.96
CA PRO A 78 -15.92 -5.79 14.24
C PRO A 78 -16.28 -6.80 13.13
N TYR A 79 -17.43 -6.66 12.48
CA TYR A 79 -17.87 -7.57 11.40
C TYR A 79 -17.03 -7.35 10.14
N LEU A 80 -16.75 -6.09 9.79
CA LEU A 80 -15.85 -5.73 8.71
C LEU A 80 -14.43 -6.23 8.97
N ILE A 81 -13.86 -5.97 10.15
CA ILE A 81 -12.50 -6.45 10.49
C ILE A 81 -12.42 -7.97 10.34
N ARG A 82 -13.45 -8.68 10.82
CA ARG A 82 -13.56 -10.13 10.70
C ARG A 82 -13.62 -10.60 9.25
N ALA A 83 -14.55 -10.05 8.46
CA ALA A 83 -14.71 -10.41 7.05
C ALA A 83 -13.47 -10.08 6.23
N TYR A 84 -12.84 -8.94 6.50
CA TYR A 84 -11.59 -8.54 5.88
C TYR A 84 -10.49 -9.56 6.17
N GLY A 85 -10.26 -9.93 7.43
CA GLY A 85 -9.27 -10.96 7.79
C GLY A 85 -9.50 -12.30 7.07
N LEU A 86 -10.75 -12.76 7.01
CA LEU A 86 -11.12 -13.98 6.29
C LEU A 86 -10.83 -13.89 4.79
N ARG A 87 -11.15 -12.75 4.16
CA ARG A 87 -10.87 -12.49 2.74
C ARG A 87 -9.38 -12.49 2.44
N GLU A 88 -8.57 -11.84 3.28
CA GLU A 88 -7.12 -11.79 3.05
C GLU A 88 -6.46 -13.14 3.29
N SER A 89 -6.91 -13.89 4.30
CA SER A 89 -6.51 -15.27 4.52
C SER A 89 -6.90 -16.20 3.37
N GLU A 90 -8.09 -16.05 2.80
CA GLU A 90 -8.53 -16.80 1.61
C GLU A 90 -7.60 -16.54 0.41
N ILE A 91 -7.32 -15.27 0.12
CA ILE A 91 -6.47 -14.86 -1.00
C ILE A 91 -5.02 -15.34 -0.79
N ALA A 92 -4.48 -15.16 0.42
CA ALA A 92 -3.10 -15.51 0.74
C ALA A 92 -2.82 -17.02 0.68
N LYS A 93 -3.82 -17.89 0.93
CA LYS A 93 -3.69 -19.34 0.78
C LYS A 93 -3.54 -19.80 -0.67
N SER A 94 -4.00 -18.99 -1.62
CA SER A 94 -4.00 -19.40 -3.03
C SER A 94 -2.58 -19.40 -3.57
N SER A 95 -2.04 -20.58 -3.89
CA SER A 95 -0.71 -20.70 -4.52
C SER A 95 -0.63 -20.01 -5.89
N LYS A 96 -1.76 -19.77 -6.55
CA LYS A 96 -1.85 -19.04 -7.81
C LYS A 96 -1.56 -17.55 -7.64
N PHE A 97 -2.05 -16.94 -6.56
CA PHE A 97 -1.96 -15.49 -6.34
C PHE A 97 -0.92 -15.11 -5.28
N ASN A 98 -0.54 -16.06 -4.43
CA ASN A 98 0.56 -15.96 -3.48
C ASN A 98 1.53 -17.14 -3.69
N PRO A 99 2.26 -17.18 -4.82
CA PRO A 99 3.28 -18.19 -5.04
C PRO A 99 4.39 -18.06 -4.00
N ARG A 100 5.00 -19.19 -3.62
CA ARG A 100 6.21 -19.19 -2.80
C ARG A 100 7.43 -19.11 -3.70
N GLY A 101 8.41 -18.31 -3.30
CA GLY A 101 9.68 -18.25 -3.99
C GLY A 101 10.37 -19.61 -4.04
N ALA A 102 10.95 -19.92 -5.20
CA ALA A 102 11.77 -21.09 -5.46
C ALA A 102 13.24 -20.71 -5.60
N ARG A 103 14.13 -21.71 -5.55
CA ARG A 103 15.58 -21.52 -5.77
C ARG A 103 15.90 -20.83 -7.11
N THR A 104 15.05 -21.02 -8.12
CA THR A 104 15.17 -20.39 -9.44
C THR A 104 14.98 -18.87 -9.41
N ASP A 105 14.30 -18.34 -8.40
CA ASP A 105 14.04 -16.91 -8.25
C ASP A 105 15.25 -16.15 -7.65
N GLY A 106 16.32 -16.88 -7.32
CA GLY A 106 17.60 -16.33 -6.88
C GLY A 106 17.47 -15.43 -5.66
N ILE A 107 18.02 -14.21 -5.76
CA ILE A 107 18.04 -13.23 -4.67
C ILE A 107 16.66 -12.66 -4.33
N PHE A 108 15.66 -12.86 -5.19
CA PHE A 108 14.31 -12.34 -5.00
C PHE A 108 13.35 -13.35 -4.38
N MET A 109 13.81 -14.57 -4.08
CA MET A 109 12.99 -15.65 -3.53
C MET A 109 12.11 -15.21 -2.36
N ASP A 110 12.68 -14.45 -1.42
CA ASP A 110 11.96 -13.99 -0.22
C ASP A 110 10.94 -12.87 -0.49
N HIS A 111 10.96 -12.29 -1.69
CA HIS A 111 10.08 -11.21 -2.15
C HIS A 111 8.97 -11.71 -3.09
N ILE A 112 9.02 -12.98 -3.50
CA ILE A 112 7.97 -13.62 -4.31
C ILE A 112 6.70 -13.80 -3.47
N GLY A 113 5.55 -13.59 -4.12
CA GLY A 113 4.22 -13.77 -3.52
C GLY A 113 3.53 -12.45 -3.16
N ALA A 114 2.39 -12.58 -2.50
CA ALA A 114 1.53 -11.48 -2.07
C ALA A 114 2.16 -10.67 -0.92
N ASP A 115 2.14 -9.33 -1.03
CA ASP A 115 2.62 -8.46 0.05
C ASP A 115 1.52 -8.17 1.08
N GLY A 116 1.36 -9.07 2.05
CA GLY A 116 0.48 -8.85 3.21
C GLY A 116 1.20 -8.28 4.44
N THR A 117 2.38 -7.68 4.28
CA THR A 117 3.25 -7.26 5.40
C THR A 117 2.53 -6.28 6.32
N THR A 118 1.91 -5.24 5.76
CA THR A 118 1.20 -4.22 6.55
C THR A 118 -0.12 -4.71 7.13
N ILE A 119 -0.78 -5.70 6.50
CA ILE A 119 -1.97 -6.36 7.06
C ILE A 119 -1.58 -7.15 8.31
N TRP A 120 -0.53 -7.97 8.22
CA TRP A 120 -0.08 -8.79 9.36
C TRP A 120 0.49 -7.92 10.50
N ALA A 121 1.23 -6.86 10.16
CA ALA A 121 1.66 -5.86 11.13
C ALA A 121 0.48 -5.19 11.85
N ALA A 122 -0.58 -4.85 11.10
CA ALA A 122 -1.79 -4.29 11.68
C ALA A 122 -2.52 -5.29 12.60
N ALA A 123 -2.66 -6.55 12.15
CA ALA A 123 -3.32 -7.60 12.91
C ALA A 123 -2.63 -7.87 14.26
N THR A 124 -1.30 -7.90 14.27
CA THR A 124 -0.47 -8.05 15.50
C THR A 124 -0.32 -6.75 16.31
N SER A 125 -0.90 -5.66 15.81
CA SER A 125 -0.99 -4.36 16.48
C SER A 125 -2.39 -4.05 17.03
N GLY A 126 -3.40 -4.85 16.71
CA GLY A 126 -4.77 -4.71 17.21
C GLY A 126 -5.68 -3.83 16.36
N ASN A 127 -6.95 -3.77 16.74
CA ASN A 127 -8.06 -3.32 15.87
C ASN A 127 -7.88 -1.92 15.28
N ALA A 128 -7.40 -0.94 16.05
CA ALA A 128 -7.18 0.41 15.53
C ALA A 128 -6.13 0.44 14.39
N ALA A 129 -5.10 -0.40 14.47
CA ALA A 129 -4.11 -0.52 13.40
C ALA A 129 -4.71 -1.20 12.15
N ILE A 130 -5.60 -2.19 12.34
CA ILE A 130 -6.35 -2.81 11.23
C ILE A 130 -7.25 -1.76 10.55
N SER A 131 -8.00 -0.97 11.33
CA SER A 131 -8.85 0.10 10.79
C SER A 131 -8.02 1.11 9.98
N ILE A 132 -6.80 1.43 10.42
CA ILE A 132 -5.89 2.30 9.67
C ILE A 132 -5.31 1.62 8.43
N HIS A 133 -5.07 0.32 8.45
CA HIS A 133 -4.72 -0.41 7.23
C HIS A 133 -5.84 -0.35 6.20
N LEU A 134 -7.11 -0.50 6.62
CA LEU A 134 -8.27 -0.34 5.74
C LEU A 134 -8.33 1.06 5.10
N LEU A 135 -7.94 2.11 5.83
CA LEU A 135 -7.78 3.45 5.26
C LEU A 135 -6.67 3.49 4.21
N ALA A 136 -5.53 2.84 4.47
CA ALA A 136 -4.45 2.74 3.49
C ALA A 136 -4.92 2.08 2.18
N CYS A 137 -5.75 1.04 2.26
CA CYS A 137 -6.37 0.42 1.07
C CYS A 137 -7.28 1.39 0.29
N MET A 138 -8.05 2.25 0.98
CA MET A 138 -8.86 3.28 0.31
C MET A 138 -7.98 4.31 -0.40
N LEU A 139 -6.94 4.82 0.26
CA LEU A 139 -6.03 5.80 -0.32
C LEU A 139 -5.24 5.21 -1.49
N ALA A 140 -4.71 3.99 -1.34
CA ALA A 140 -3.95 3.29 -2.37
C ALA A 140 -4.79 2.96 -3.62
N ARG A 141 -6.11 2.84 -3.49
CA ARG A 141 -7.01 2.57 -4.62
C ARG A 141 -7.19 3.78 -5.53
N ILE A 142 -7.30 4.97 -4.96
CA ILE A 142 -7.71 6.18 -5.69
C ILE A 142 -6.57 7.18 -5.93
N TRP A 143 -5.58 7.25 -5.04
CA TRP A 143 -4.45 8.16 -5.14
C TRP A 143 -3.19 7.44 -5.64
N THR A 144 -2.31 8.18 -6.33
CA THR A 144 -0.96 7.69 -6.66
C THR A 144 -0.10 7.59 -5.39
N GLY A 145 1.00 6.83 -5.44
CA GLY A 145 1.89 6.65 -4.27
C GLY A 145 2.38 7.98 -3.65
N PRO A 146 2.90 8.93 -4.44
CA PRO A 146 3.31 10.23 -3.90
C PRO A 146 2.16 11.05 -3.29
N GLU A 147 0.98 11.04 -3.93
CA GLU A 147 -0.22 11.73 -3.41
C GLU A 147 -0.69 11.13 -2.09
N ALA A 148 -0.81 9.80 -2.02
CA ALA A 148 -1.19 9.10 -0.80
C ALA A 148 -0.19 9.34 0.33
N THR A 149 1.12 9.35 0.02
CA THR A 149 2.16 9.70 1.00
C THR A 149 1.99 11.12 1.54
N SER A 150 1.67 12.08 0.67
CA SER A 150 1.40 13.47 1.07
C SER A 150 0.14 13.59 1.94
N ILE A 151 -0.92 12.84 1.61
CA ILE A 151 -2.12 12.74 2.45
C ILE A 151 -1.76 12.18 3.83
N TRP A 152 -1.00 11.08 3.90
CA TRP A 152 -0.56 10.50 5.17
C TRP A 152 0.23 11.47 6.05
N VAL A 153 1.16 12.22 5.45
CA VAL A 153 1.94 13.25 6.17
C VAL A 153 1.01 14.28 6.80
N GLU A 154 0.02 14.75 6.04
CA GLU A 154 -0.96 15.74 6.51
C GLU A 154 -1.86 15.16 7.60
N LEU A 155 -2.35 13.93 7.44
CA LEU A 155 -3.15 13.24 8.45
C LEU A 155 -2.42 13.09 9.78
N VAL A 156 -1.15 12.67 9.74
CA VAL A 156 -0.34 12.51 10.94
C VAL A 156 -0.08 13.85 11.61
N ALA A 157 0.31 14.87 10.83
CA ALA A 157 0.57 16.22 11.35
C ALA A 157 -0.67 16.81 12.04
N GLU A 158 -1.82 16.75 11.36
CA GLU A 158 -3.06 17.30 11.90
C GLU A 158 -3.57 16.50 13.09
N ARG A 159 -3.45 15.17 13.07
CA ARG A 159 -3.85 14.34 14.21
C ARG A 159 -3.01 14.64 15.45
N LYS A 160 -1.70 14.83 15.30
CA LYS A 160 -0.82 15.27 16.39
C LYS A 160 -1.25 16.64 16.91
N ARG A 161 -1.56 17.60 16.03
CA ARG A 161 -2.06 18.94 16.40
C ARG A 161 -3.34 18.86 17.24
N VAL A 162 -4.31 18.04 16.82
CA VAL A 162 -5.57 17.81 17.55
C VAL A 162 -5.27 17.26 18.94
N LEU A 163 -4.45 16.20 19.05
CA LEU A 163 -4.09 15.61 20.34
C LEU A 163 -3.37 16.62 21.26
N SER A 164 -2.38 17.36 20.74
CA SER A 164 -1.68 18.42 21.49
C SER A 164 -2.59 19.56 21.92
N SER A 165 -3.68 19.84 21.21
CA SER A 165 -4.65 20.86 21.63
C SER A 165 -5.51 20.38 22.82
N HIS A 166 -5.86 19.09 22.86
CA HIS A 166 -6.55 18.48 24.00
C HIS A 166 -5.64 18.45 25.23
N VAL A 167 -4.41 17.91 25.09
CA VAL A 167 -3.18 18.48 25.65
C VAL A 167 -3.31 19.64 26.63
N ASN A 168 -3.29 20.82 26.02
CA ASN A 168 -3.18 22.12 26.65
C ASN A 168 -4.49 22.62 27.25
N SER A 169 -5.63 22.01 26.90
CA SER A 169 -6.96 22.47 27.33
C SER A 169 -7.39 21.90 28.69
N GLY A 170 -6.62 20.96 29.26
CA GLY A 170 -6.89 20.40 30.60
C GLY A 170 -8.06 19.42 30.65
N ASP A 171 -8.63 19.05 29.49
CA ASP A 171 -9.57 17.93 29.40
C ASP A 171 -8.89 16.67 29.95
N SER A 172 -9.63 15.86 30.72
CA SER A 172 -9.15 14.62 31.34
C SER A 172 -8.52 13.67 30.31
N LEU A 173 -7.23 13.84 30.02
CA LEU A 173 -6.52 13.06 29.03
C LEU A 173 -6.11 11.70 29.59
N SER A 174 -6.32 10.67 28.77
CA SER A 174 -5.61 9.42 28.99
C SER A 174 -4.12 9.65 28.70
N VAL A 175 -3.24 9.03 29.50
CA VAL A 175 -1.78 9.00 29.28
C VAL A 175 -1.42 8.56 27.84
N ALA A 176 -2.29 7.76 27.21
CA ALA A 176 -2.12 7.33 25.82
C ALA A 176 -2.20 8.48 24.82
N SER A 177 -3.05 9.49 25.04
CA SER A 177 -3.21 10.64 24.15
C SER A 177 -2.01 11.59 24.18
N MET A 178 -1.40 11.78 25.37
CA MET A 178 -0.14 12.55 25.51
C MET A 178 1.04 11.83 24.86
N THR A 179 1.12 10.50 24.99
CA THR A 179 2.17 9.71 24.35
C THR A 179 2.00 9.70 22.82
N ALA A 180 0.75 9.68 22.35
CA ALA A 180 0.44 9.68 20.92
C ALA A 180 0.82 11.00 20.22
N SER A 181 0.75 12.16 20.90
CA SER A 181 1.15 13.44 20.31
C SER A 181 2.66 13.56 20.07
N GLU A 182 3.48 12.78 20.78
CA GLU A 182 4.94 12.76 20.60
C GLU A 182 5.42 11.74 19.56
N ILE A 183 4.51 10.97 18.96
CA ILE A 183 4.84 9.96 17.96
C ILE A 183 5.55 10.60 16.76
N SER A 184 6.73 10.06 16.43
CA SER A 184 7.47 10.39 15.21
C SER A 184 7.25 9.32 14.15
N LEU A 185 6.78 9.74 12.97
CA LEU A 185 6.65 8.91 11.77
C LEU A 185 7.31 9.65 10.62
N THR A 186 8.24 8.99 9.93
CA THR A 186 8.92 9.59 8.79
C THR A 186 8.07 9.46 7.52
N ARG A 187 8.31 10.34 6.56
CA ARG A 187 7.67 10.26 5.23
C ARG A 187 7.95 8.92 4.54
N ASP A 188 9.16 8.37 4.70
CA ASP A 188 9.55 7.06 4.15
C ASP A 188 8.75 5.91 4.79
N GLN A 189 8.53 5.95 6.11
CA GLN A 189 7.66 4.96 6.78
C GLN A 189 6.24 4.99 6.23
N LEU A 190 5.68 6.18 6.03
CA LEU A 190 4.33 6.35 5.47
C LEU A 190 4.26 5.90 4.00
N ALA A 191 5.32 6.16 3.21
CA ALA A 191 5.41 5.70 1.84
C ALA A 191 5.47 4.16 1.75
N LYS A 192 6.25 3.51 2.63
CA LYS A 192 6.32 2.04 2.72
C LYS A 192 4.99 1.43 3.17
N TRP A 193 4.29 2.09 4.10
CA TRP A 193 2.95 1.70 4.54
C TRP A 193 1.95 1.68 3.37
N ASP A 194 1.87 2.78 2.60
CA ASP A 194 1.02 2.86 1.40
C ASP A 194 1.45 1.86 0.31
N ALA A 195 2.77 1.72 0.09
CA ALA A 195 3.29 0.84 -0.94
C ALA A 195 2.91 -0.63 -0.71
N SER A 196 2.97 -1.11 0.53
CA SER A 196 2.56 -2.47 0.88
C SER A 196 1.05 -2.66 0.73
N ALA A 197 0.22 -1.72 1.20
CA ALA A 197 -1.23 -1.77 0.97
C ALA A 197 -1.57 -1.79 -0.53
N ARG A 198 -0.85 -1.00 -1.34
CA ARG A 198 -1.01 -0.98 -2.80
C ARG A 198 -0.60 -2.29 -3.46
N ALA A 199 0.52 -2.88 -3.05
CA ALA A 199 0.99 -4.17 -3.55
C ALA A 199 -0.01 -5.29 -3.21
N TRP A 200 -0.60 -5.24 -2.01
CA TRP A 200 -1.69 -6.14 -1.64
C TRP A 200 -2.90 -6.00 -2.57
N LEU A 201 -3.40 -4.77 -2.78
CA LEU A 201 -4.58 -4.54 -3.62
C LEU A 201 -4.42 -5.12 -5.03
N LEU A 202 -3.22 -5.10 -5.61
CA LEU A 202 -2.94 -5.70 -6.92
C LEU A 202 -3.14 -7.22 -6.91
N THR A 203 -2.69 -7.87 -5.83
CA THR A 203 -2.85 -9.31 -5.66
C THR A 203 -4.33 -9.66 -5.45
N ALA A 204 -5.01 -8.91 -4.58
CA ALA A 204 -6.41 -9.14 -4.28
C ALA A 204 -7.33 -8.83 -5.48
N ASP A 205 -7.04 -7.79 -6.27
CA ASP A 205 -7.74 -7.49 -7.53
C ASP A 205 -7.62 -8.65 -8.53
N SER A 206 -6.44 -9.28 -8.60
CA SER A 206 -6.21 -10.44 -9.47
C SER A 206 -6.93 -11.69 -8.94
N ALA A 207 -6.96 -11.87 -7.62
CA ALA A 207 -7.61 -13.02 -6.99
C ALA A 207 -9.15 -12.95 -7.08
N LYS A 208 -9.71 -11.74 -7.03
CA LYS A 208 -11.15 -11.48 -7.08
C LYS A 208 -11.56 -10.76 -8.36
N GLU A 209 -10.89 -11.08 -9.47
CA GLU A 209 -11.02 -10.37 -10.74
C GLU A 209 -12.46 -10.22 -11.22
N LEU A 210 -13.25 -11.30 -11.19
CA LEU A 210 -14.63 -11.29 -11.67
C LEU A 210 -15.55 -10.36 -10.84
N PRO A 211 -15.72 -10.57 -9.52
CA PRO A 211 -16.58 -9.70 -8.72
C PRO A 211 -16.03 -8.27 -8.65
N GLN A 212 -14.70 -8.09 -8.66
CA GLN A 212 -14.07 -6.77 -8.75
C GLN A 212 -14.43 -6.06 -10.05
N LYS A 213 -14.34 -6.74 -11.21
CA LYS A 213 -14.75 -6.16 -12.50
C LYS A 213 -16.22 -5.78 -12.50
N GLN A 214 -17.11 -6.63 -11.97
CA GLN A 214 -18.53 -6.33 -11.89
C GLN A 214 -18.82 -5.10 -11.04
N LEU A 215 -18.22 -5.01 -9.84
CA LEU A 215 -18.35 -3.82 -8.99
C LEU A 215 -17.81 -2.56 -9.70
N MET A 216 -16.64 -2.68 -10.33
CA MET A 216 -16.00 -1.56 -11.04
C MET A 216 -16.81 -1.09 -12.25
N LEU A 217 -17.52 -1.98 -12.96
CA LEU A 217 -18.45 -1.57 -14.02
C LEU A 217 -19.57 -0.69 -13.49
N ILE A 218 -20.06 -0.95 -12.27
CA ILE A 218 -21.08 -0.12 -11.63
C ILE A 218 -20.47 1.22 -11.22
N VAL A 219 -19.33 1.19 -10.52
CA VAL A 219 -18.59 2.38 -10.09
C VAL A 219 -18.32 3.33 -11.27
N ASN A 220 -17.87 2.80 -12.41
CA ASN A 220 -17.53 3.59 -13.60
C ASN A 220 -18.74 4.30 -14.22
N ASN A 221 -19.95 3.80 -13.98
CA ASN A 221 -21.18 4.37 -14.50
C ASN A 221 -21.87 5.32 -13.51
N LEU A 222 -21.34 5.45 -12.29
CA LEU A 222 -21.80 6.42 -11.30
C LEU A 222 -21.04 7.74 -11.46
N GLY A 223 -21.65 8.84 -10.99
CA GLY A 223 -21.02 10.16 -10.89
C GLY A 223 -20.99 10.65 -9.44
N THR A 224 -20.68 9.75 -8.51
CA THR A 224 -20.78 10.02 -7.07
C THR A 224 -19.48 10.58 -6.51
N HIS A 225 -19.60 11.53 -5.59
CA HIS A 225 -18.45 12.10 -4.87
C HIS A 225 -18.16 11.28 -3.61
N VAL A 226 -16.88 11.11 -3.28
CA VAL A 226 -16.43 10.49 -2.02
C VAL A 226 -16.74 11.42 -0.85
N ASP A 227 -16.31 12.67 -0.95
CA ASP A 227 -16.58 13.75 0.00
C ASP A 227 -16.46 15.12 -0.71
N GLY A 228 -17.11 16.16 -0.17
CA GLY A 228 -17.06 17.55 -0.61
C GLY A 228 -16.41 18.52 0.39
N LYS A 229 -15.87 18.03 1.52
CA LYS A 229 -15.17 18.87 2.50
C LYS A 229 -13.87 19.46 1.95
N THR A 230 -13.55 20.67 2.41
CA THR A 230 -12.39 21.45 1.96
C THR A 230 -11.08 21.05 2.66
N SER A 231 -11.13 20.48 3.85
CA SER A 231 -9.96 20.02 4.61
C SER A 231 -9.61 18.57 4.24
N VAL A 232 -8.33 18.29 3.98
CA VAL A 232 -7.87 16.91 3.70
C VAL A 232 -8.15 15.99 4.88
N TYR A 233 -7.81 16.45 6.08
CA TYR A 233 -8.01 15.69 7.31
C TYR A 233 -9.49 15.33 7.50
N ASP A 234 -10.39 16.31 7.42
CA ASP A 234 -11.81 16.08 7.65
C ASP A 234 -12.47 15.26 6.55
N SER A 235 -12.04 15.46 5.29
CA SER A 235 -12.53 14.71 4.12
C SER A 235 -12.14 13.24 4.21
N VAL A 236 -10.87 12.95 4.55
CA VAL A 236 -10.36 11.58 4.67
C VAL A 236 -10.94 10.87 5.89
N LEU A 237 -10.96 11.49 7.07
CA LEU A 237 -11.53 10.85 8.26
C LEU A 237 -13.03 10.57 8.09
N ASN A 238 -13.78 11.50 7.49
CA ASN A 238 -15.20 11.33 7.27
C ASN A 238 -15.49 10.20 6.28
N SER A 239 -14.79 10.20 5.14
CA SER A 239 -14.91 9.14 4.12
C SER A 239 -14.58 7.76 4.70
N TRP A 240 -13.50 7.67 5.48
CA TRP A 240 -13.09 6.46 6.18
C TRP A 240 -14.14 5.96 7.16
N LYS A 241 -14.66 6.85 8.02
CA LYS A 241 -15.69 6.54 9.01
C LYS A 241 -16.99 6.04 8.37
N ILE A 242 -17.46 6.74 7.34
CA ILE A 242 -18.68 6.37 6.60
C ILE A 242 -18.48 5.00 5.96
N ALA A 243 -17.38 4.79 5.23
CA ALA A 243 -17.11 3.53 4.56
C ALA A 243 -17.05 2.36 5.55
N MET A 244 -16.28 2.48 6.63
CA MET A 244 -16.14 1.39 7.60
C MET A 244 -17.46 1.06 8.28
N THR A 245 -18.21 2.06 8.72
CA THR A 245 -19.48 1.86 9.44
C THR A 245 -20.52 1.20 8.54
N VAL A 246 -20.67 1.70 7.31
CA VAL A 246 -21.69 1.19 6.38
C VAL A 246 -21.35 -0.21 5.90
N VAL A 247 -20.07 -0.50 5.62
CA VAL A 247 -19.67 -1.84 5.18
C VAL A 247 -19.75 -2.85 6.33
N ASP A 248 -19.43 -2.45 7.57
CA ASP A 248 -19.65 -3.30 8.75
C ASP A 248 -21.12 -3.72 8.88
N ASN A 249 -22.02 -2.76 8.72
CA ASN A 249 -23.46 -3.02 8.71
C ASN A 249 -23.86 -3.97 7.56
N LEU A 250 -23.37 -3.75 6.35
CA LEU A 250 -23.63 -4.62 5.20
C LEU A 250 -23.18 -6.06 5.48
N VAL A 251 -21.95 -6.23 5.94
CA VAL A 251 -21.36 -7.54 6.27
C VAL A 251 -22.18 -8.25 7.35
N SER A 252 -22.70 -7.51 8.33
CA SER A 252 -23.57 -8.05 9.38
C SER A 252 -24.98 -8.46 8.91
N GLY A 253 -25.32 -8.22 7.64
CA GLY A 253 -26.62 -8.57 7.05
C GLY A 253 -27.65 -7.45 7.11
N MET A 254 -27.25 -6.23 7.49
CA MET A 254 -28.14 -5.07 7.49
C MET A 254 -28.12 -4.39 6.11
N PRO A 255 -29.26 -4.29 5.41
CA PRO A 255 -29.33 -3.57 4.13
C PRO A 255 -28.91 -2.11 4.30
N GLN A 256 -28.19 -1.56 3.33
CA GLN A 256 -27.74 -0.16 3.36
C GLN A 256 -28.06 0.58 2.06
N SER A 257 -28.39 1.86 2.18
CA SER A 257 -28.47 2.77 1.03
C SER A 257 -27.15 3.50 0.84
N ILE A 258 -26.55 3.34 -0.33
CA ILE A 258 -25.28 3.97 -0.71
C ILE A 258 -25.57 5.38 -1.21
N HIS A 259 -25.13 6.35 -0.41
CA HIS A 259 -25.30 7.80 -0.63
C HIS A 259 -23.95 8.53 -0.79
N SER A 260 -22.83 7.84 -0.55
CA SER A 260 -21.47 8.38 -0.69
C SER A 260 -20.60 7.42 -1.50
N GLY A 261 -19.76 7.98 -2.37
CA GLY A 261 -18.73 7.23 -3.10
C GLY A 261 -17.69 6.58 -2.18
N ALA A 262 -17.56 7.02 -0.93
CA ALA A 262 -16.65 6.44 0.05
C ALA A 262 -16.97 4.96 0.34
N ILE A 263 -18.26 4.60 0.35
CA ILE A 263 -18.72 3.24 0.64
C ILE A 263 -18.28 2.29 -0.47
N LEU A 264 -18.51 2.69 -1.73
CA LEU A 264 -18.10 1.92 -2.90
C LEU A 264 -16.58 1.84 -3.03
N LEU A 265 -15.88 2.92 -2.68
CA LEU A 265 -14.41 2.93 -2.58
C LEU A 265 -13.96 1.88 -1.56
N GLY A 266 -14.55 1.86 -0.35
CA GLY A 266 -14.29 0.86 0.68
C GLY A 266 -14.54 -0.58 0.21
N LEU A 267 -15.71 -0.87 -0.36
CA LEU A 267 -16.04 -2.18 -0.92
C LEU A 267 -15.01 -2.65 -1.95
N SER A 268 -14.62 -1.77 -2.88
CA SER A 268 -13.62 -2.08 -3.91
C SER A 268 -12.20 -2.23 -3.38
N SER A 269 -11.89 -1.60 -2.24
CA SER A 269 -10.58 -1.61 -1.59
C SER A 269 -10.40 -2.77 -0.62
N TRP A 270 -11.49 -3.34 -0.10
CA TRP A 270 -11.47 -4.41 0.90
C TRP A 270 -11.94 -5.76 0.32
N HIS A 271 -12.20 -5.77 -1.00
CA HIS A 271 -12.59 -6.94 -1.77
C HIS A 271 -13.80 -7.66 -1.16
N LEU A 272 -14.80 -6.89 -0.75
CA LEU A 272 -16.09 -7.38 -0.24
C LEU A 272 -17.19 -7.01 -1.24
N TYR A 273 -17.99 -8.01 -1.62
CA TYR A 273 -18.93 -7.87 -2.73
C TYR A 273 -20.37 -8.19 -2.31
N PRO A 274 -21.05 -7.27 -1.59
CA PRO A 274 -22.46 -7.44 -1.28
C PRO A 274 -23.30 -7.46 -2.56
N ASP A 275 -24.47 -8.09 -2.51
CA ASP A 275 -25.44 -7.99 -3.59
C ASP A 275 -25.92 -6.54 -3.73
N LEU A 276 -26.12 -6.10 -4.97
CA LEU A 276 -26.40 -4.70 -5.27
C LEU A 276 -27.79 -4.55 -5.88
N LEU A 277 -28.53 -3.55 -5.40
CA LEU A 277 -29.80 -3.12 -5.97
C LEU A 277 -29.63 -1.73 -6.59
N LEU A 278 -29.59 -1.67 -7.92
CA LEU A 278 -29.42 -0.43 -8.66
C LEU A 278 -30.78 0.19 -8.98
N LEU A 279 -31.04 1.37 -8.47
CA LEU A 279 -32.27 2.15 -8.68
C LEU A 279 -31.99 3.25 -9.73
N GLY A 280 -32.46 3.05 -10.95
CA GLY A 280 -32.40 4.03 -12.04
C GLY A 280 -33.66 3.98 -12.90
N ASP A 281 -33.52 4.09 -14.22
CA ASP A 281 -34.67 3.98 -15.16
C ASP A 281 -35.40 2.63 -15.04
N SER A 282 -34.67 1.59 -14.62
CA SER A 282 -35.18 0.26 -14.28
C SER A 282 -34.45 -0.24 -13.05
N THR A 283 -35.15 -0.90 -12.13
CA THR A 283 -34.50 -1.57 -10.99
C THR A 283 -33.71 -2.78 -11.48
N LYS A 284 -32.40 -2.81 -11.23
CA LYS A 284 -31.53 -3.94 -11.58
C LYS A 284 -30.92 -4.53 -10.32
N SER A 285 -31.08 -5.84 -10.14
CA SER A 285 -30.41 -6.58 -9.08
C SER A 285 -29.14 -7.24 -9.65
N VAL A 286 -28.01 -7.05 -8.97
CA VAL A 286 -26.73 -7.68 -9.29
C VAL A 286 -26.38 -8.59 -8.13
N GLN A 287 -26.38 -9.89 -8.38
CA GLN A 287 -26.04 -10.92 -7.41
C GLN A 287 -24.53 -11.19 -7.50
N GLN A 288 -23.83 -10.94 -6.41
CA GLN A 288 -22.41 -11.20 -6.21
C GLN A 288 -22.18 -12.45 -5.36
N GLU A 289 -23.15 -12.80 -4.50
CA GLU A 289 -23.15 -14.01 -3.66
C GLU A 289 -21.88 -14.16 -2.80
N ASP A 290 -21.35 -13.05 -2.29
CA ASP A 290 -20.16 -13.10 -1.44
C ASP A 290 -20.49 -13.73 -0.08
N GLN A 291 -19.89 -14.88 0.19
CA GLN A 291 -20.09 -15.67 1.42
C GLN A 291 -19.68 -14.94 2.70
N LEU A 292 -18.90 -13.86 2.59
CA LEU A 292 -18.49 -13.04 3.73
C LEU A 292 -19.53 -11.98 4.09
N VAL A 293 -20.57 -11.80 3.28
CA VAL A 293 -21.69 -10.91 3.56
C VAL A 293 -22.87 -11.75 4.05
N ALA A 294 -23.36 -11.48 5.26
CA ALA A 294 -24.50 -12.20 5.80
C ALA A 294 -25.77 -11.94 4.97
N ALA A 295 -26.67 -12.92 4.95
CA ALA A 295 -27.94 -12.81 4.24
C ALA A 295 -28.70 -11.54 4.68
N GLY A 296 -29.18 -10.76 3.71
CA GLY A 296 -29.81 -9.46 3.94
C GLY A 296 -28.88 -8.26 3.75
N GLY A 297 -27.56 -8.46 3.69
CA GLY A 297 -26.56 -7.42 3.42
C GLY A 297 -26.58 -6.91 1.98
N ILE A 298 -27.68 -6.26 1.58
CA ILE A 298 -27.89 -5.75 0.22
C ILE A 298 -27.58 -4.25 0.19
N ALA A 299 -26.75 -3.83 -0.77
CA ALA A 299 -26.43 -2.43 -0.96
C ALA A 299 -27.30 -1.82 -2.07
N THR A 300 -28.12 -0.84 -1.70
CA THR A 300 -29.01 -0.13 -2.63
C THR A 300 -28.34 1.14 -3.14
N ILE A 301 -28.22 1.29 -4.45
CA ILE A 301 -27.54 2.42 -5.10
C ILE A 301 -28.55 3.22 -5.91
N GLY A 302 -28.77 4.47 -5.55
CA GLY A 302 -29.54 5.43 -6.35
C GLY A 302 -28.68 6.00 -7.49
N LEU A 303 -29.15 5.91 -8.73
CA LEU A 303 -28.54 6.51 -9.91
C LEU A 303 -28.96 7.99 -10.05
N GLU A 304 -28.84 8.77 -8.98
CA GLU A 304 -29.25 10.19 -8.95
C GLU A 304 -28.10 11.12 -9.38
N ASN A 305 -27.52 10.92 -10.57
CA ASN A 305 -26.87 12.03 -11.30
C ASN A 305 -26.46 11.65 -12.72
N LYS A 306 -27.36 11.80 -13.69
CA LYS A 306 -26.99 11.81 -15.12
C LYS A 306 -26.32 13.14 -15.55
N LEU A 307 -26.29 14.16 -14.68
CA LEU A 307 -25.83 15.53 -15.01
C LEU A 307 -24.37 15.82 -14.62
N SER A 308 -23.74 14.99 -13.78
CA SER A 308 -22.31 15.12 -13.48
C SER A 308 -21.48 14.66 -14.69
N LYS A 309 -20.77 15.60 -15.32
CA LYS A 309 -19.92 15.35 -16.52
C LYS A 309 -18.77 14.34 -16.30
N GLY A 310 -18.57 13.84 -15.08
CA GLY A 310 -17.53 12.87 -14.74
C GLY A 310 -18.09 11.46 -14.49
N ARG A 311 -17.60 10.48 -15.24
CA ARG A 311 -17.81 9.04 -14.97
C ARG A 311 -16.90 8.58 -13.82
N GLY A 312 -17.38 7.70 -12.95
CA GLY A 312 -16.65 7.15 -11.81
C GLY A 312 -16.96 7.80 -10.47
N ILE A 313 -16.33 7.28 -9.42
CA ILE A 313 -16.32 7.90 -8.09
C ILE A 313 -15.20 8.94 -8.04
N HIS A 314 -15.51 10.16 -7.65
CA HIS A 314 -14.55 11.27 -7.60
C HIS A 314 -14.17 11.66 -6.18
N TRP A 315 -12.89 11.87 -5.92
CA TRP A 315 -12.40 12.47 -4.68
C TRP A 315 -11.46 13.62 -4.99
N SER A 316 -11.79 14.80 -4.45
CA SER A 316 -11.00 16.03 -4.57
C SER A 316 -10.41 16.40 -3.21
N LEU A 317 -9.09 16.64 -3.17
CA LEU A 317 -8.35 17.02 -1.96
C LEU A 317 -7.33 18.13 -2.27
N PRO A 318 -7.21 19.19 -1.44
CA PRO A 318 -6.15 20.18 -1.58
C PRO A 318 -4.85 19.68 -0.93
N LEU A 319 -3.89 19.23 -1.74
CA LEU A 319 -2.67 18.59 -1.23
C LEU A 319 -1.53 19.61 -1.06
N ALA A 320 -1.33 20.08 0.18
CA ALA A 320 -0.23 21.01 0.51
C ALA A 320 1.15 20.35 0.39
N HIS A 321 1.24 19.05 0.67
CA HIS A 321 2.51 18.33 0.79
C HIS A 321 2.96 17.63 -0.52
N LEU A 322 2.33 17.92 -1.67
CA LEU A 322 2.59 17.20 -2.92
C LEU A 322 3.85 17.70 -3.66
N ARG A 323 4.24 18.96 -3.48
CA ARG A 323 5.45 19.55 -4.06
C ARG A 323 6.21 20.28 -2.95
N PHE A 324 7.52 20.08 -2.88
CA PHE A 324 8.31 20.41 -1.70
C PHE A 324 8.29 21.88 -1.23
N TYR A 325 7.77 22.85 -2.00
CA TYR A 325 7.43 24.20 -1.55
C TYR A 325 6.32 24.78 -2.47
N GLY A 326 5.15 25.15 -1.95
CA GLY A 326 4.11 25.85 -2.73
C GLY A 326 2.69 25.79 -2.14
N ASP A 327 1.79 26.59 -2.69
CA ASP A 327 0.37 26.62 -2.30
C ASP A 327 -0.31 25.26 -2.55
N PRO A 328 -1.32 24.87 -1.73
CA PRO A 328 -2.02 23.61 -1.90
C PRO A 328 -2.63 23.46 -3.29
N VAL A 329 -2.28 22.38 -3.99
CA VAL A 329 -2.85 22.06 -5.30
C VAL A 329 -4.08 21.19 -5.10
N ILE A 330 -5.24 21.64 -5.59
CA ILE A 330 -6.45 20.80 -5.62
C ILE A 330 -6.24 19.68 -6.63
N VAL A 331 -6.19 18.44 -6.15
CA VAL A 331 -6.10 17.25 -6.99
C VAL A 331 -7.43 16.53 -6.94
N THR A 332 -7.96 16.16 -8.11
CA THR A 332 -9.17 15.33 -8.24
C THR A 332 -8.81 14.00 -8.89
N ARG A 333 -9.20 12.90 -8.26
CA ARG A 333 -9.02 11.54 -8.81
C ARG A 333 -10.37 10.85 -8.98
N ALA A 334 -10.44 10.01 -10.01
CA ALA A 334 -11.60 9.20 -10.32
C ALA A 334 -11.25 7.71 -10.31
N VAL A 335 -12.07 6.92 -9.63
CA VAL A 335 -12.02 5.45 -9.73
C VAL A 335 -12.80 5.06 -10.98
N GLY A 336 -12.08 4.59 -12.01
CA GLY A 336 -12.68 4.13 -13.29
C GLY A 336 -11.92 4.44 -14.58
N SER A 337 -10.70 4.98 -14.48
CA SER A 337 -9.81 5.17 -15.62
C SER A 337 -8.66 4.17 -15.52
N HIS A 338 -8.35 3.46 -16.62
CA HIS A 338 -7.17 2.60 -16.71
C HIS A 338 -5.92 3.46 -16.52
N THR A 339 -5.41 3.54 -15.30
CA THR A 339 -4.05 4.00 -15.06
C THR A 339 -3.15 2.89 -15.60
N ALA A 340 -2.55 3.13 -16.77
CA ALA A 340 -1.64 2.17 -17.39
C ALA A 340 -0.48 1.90 -16.42
N LYS A 341 -0.37 0.67 -15.94
CA LYS A 341 0.69 0.21 -15.04
C LYS A 341 1.46 -0.90 -15.75
N LEU A 342 2.79 -0.89 -15.59
CA LEU A 342 3.70 -1.83 -16.23
C LEU A 342 3.89 -3.09 -15.36
N SER A 343 3.85 -4.28 -15.95
CA SER A 343 4.23 -5.54 -15.29
C SER A 343 5.75 -5.61 -15.05
N ILE A 344 6.23 -6.57 -14.23
CA ILE A 344 7.67 -6.83 -14.09
C ILE A 344 8.31 -7.19 -15.41
N ASP A 345 7.66 -8.00 -16.25
CA ASP A 345 8.18 -8.31 -17.58
C ASP A 345 8.32 -7.04 -18.44
N GLN A 346 7.33 -6.15 -18.37
CA GLN A 346 7.39 -4.86 -19.07
C GLN A 346 8.47 -3.94 -18.49
N LEU A 347 8.69 -3.95 -17.17
CA LEU A 347 9.78 -3.22 -16.53
C LEU A 347 11.15 -3.78 -16.94
N LEU A 348 11.28 -5.11 -16.99
CA LEU A 348 12.50 -5.79 -17.45
C LEU A 348 12.77 -5.48 -18.92
N LEU A 349 11.73 -5.42 -19.76
CA LEU A 349 11.85 -4.97 -21.16
C LEU A 349 12.28 -3.51 -21.25
N VAL A 350 11.77 -2.63 -20.39
CA VAL A 350 12.20 -1.22 -20.33
C VAL A 350 13.65 -1.10 -19.84
N ALA A 351 14.04 -1.87 -18.82
CA ALA A 351 15.41 -1.90 -18.31
C ALA A 351 16.38 -2.45 -19.36
N LEU A 352 15.99 -3.52 -20.06
CA LEU A 352 16.75 -4.11 -21.16
C LEU A 352 16.88 -3.13 -22.33
N GLY A 353 15.79 -2.47 -22.74
CA GLY A 353 15.81 -1.44 -23.76
C GLY A 353 16.69 -0.25 -23.37
N SER A 354 16.63 0.18 -22.10
CA SER A 354 17.49 1.25 -21.58
C SER A 354 18.97 0.86 -21.60
N PHE A 355 19.28 -0.41 -21.30
CA PHE A 355 20.63 -0.95 -21.35
C PHE A 355 21.14 -1.08 -22.80
N ILE A 356 20.35 -1.63 -23.71
CA ILE A 356 20.69 -1.75 -25.14
C ILE A 356 20.91 -0.36 -25.76
N ASN A 357 20.14 0.64 -25.36
CA ASN A 357 20.30 2.02 -25.82
C ASN A 357 21.67 2.63 -25.45
N THR A 358 22.42 2.03 -24.51
CA THR A 358 23.80 2.44 -24.24
C THR A 358 24.82 1.84 -25.21
N TRP A 359 24.44 0.81 -25.97
CA TRP A 359 25.31 0.08 -26.90
C TRP A 359 25.10 0.50 -28.35
N ILE A 360 23.90 0.97 -28.68
CA ILE A 360 23.53 1.37 -30.04
C ILE A 360 23.55 2.89 -30.19
N THR A 361 23.96 3.34 -31.38
CA THR A 361 23.89 4.74 -31.80
C THR A 361 22.75 4.99 -32.79
N SER A 362 22.21 3.92 -33.39
CA SER A 362 21.04 3.97 -34.26
C SER A 362 20.12 2.75 -34.07
N TYR A 363 18.84 2.90 -34.41
CA TYR A 363 17.87 1.80 -34.35
C TYR A 363 18.21 0.63 -35.29
N ALA A 364 19.02 0.84 -36.33
CA ALA A 364 19.46 -0.21 -37.23
C ALA A 364 20.41 -1.23 -36.56
N GLU A 365 21.03 -0.85 -35.43
CA GLU A 365 21.96 -1.71 -34.68
C GLU A 365 21.25 -2.55 -33.59
N LEU A 366 19.94 -2.37 -33.44
CA LEU A 366 19.14 -3.02 -32.40
C LEU A 366 19.14 -4.55 -32.57
N GLU A 367 19.01 -5.04 -33.80
CA GLU A 367 18.99 -6.47 -34.10
C GLU A 367 20.32 -7.13 -33.71
N THR A 368 21.44 -6.51 -34.05
CA THR A 368 22.79 -6.95 -33.67
C THR A 368 22.99 -6.95 -32.15
N ALA A 369 22.49 -5.91 -31.44
CA ALA A 369 22.62 -5.83 -29.98
C ALA A 369 21.80 -6.93 -29.27
N VAL A 370 20.62 -7.26 -29.78
CA VAL A 370 19.80 -8.37 -29.28
C VAL A 370 20.49 -9.71 -29.55
N GLU A 371 21.08 -9.89 -30.72
CA GLU A 371 21.83 -11.11 -31.06
C GLU A 371 23.02 -11.35 -30.11
N VAL A 372 23.74 -10.28 -29.75
CA VAL A 372 24.82 -10.35 -28.74
C VAL A 372 24.29 -10.80 -27.38
N LEU A 373 23.14 -10.29 -26.94
CA LEU A 373 22.53 -10.70 -25.66
C LEU A 373 22.10 -12.17 -25.66
N LEU A 374 21.55 -12.65 -26.77
CA LEU A 374 21.20 -14.07 -26.94
C LEU A 374 22.46 -14.95 -26.88
N ARG A 375 23.55 -14.55 -27.53
CA ARG A 375 24.84 -15.24 -27.46
C ARG A 375 25.44 -15.26 -26.06
N ILE A 376 25.37 -14.15 -25.33
CA ILE A 376 25.82 -14.10 -23.92
C ILE A 376 24.97 -15.04 -23.06
N SER A 377 23.65 -15.06 -23.27
CA SER A 377 22.74 -15.97 -22.56
C SER A 377 23.07 -17.44 -22.84
N GLU A 378 23.40 -17.79 -24.09
CA GLU A 378 23.83 -19.15 -24.47
C GLU A 378 25.13 -19.56 -23.74
N ILE A 379 26.10 -18.65 -23.65
CA ILE A 379 27.39 -18.88 -22.95
C ILE A 379 27.20 -19.01 -21.44
N LEU A 380 26.29 -18.24 -20.84
CA LEU A 380 26.00 -18.29 -19.41
C LEU A 380 25.20 -19.54 -19.01
N ALA A 381 24.32 -20.03 -19.90
CA ALA A 381 23.55 -21.26 -19.67
C ALA A 381 24.40 -22.53 -19.80
N HIS A 382 25.46 -22.49 -20.60
CA HIS A 382 26.42 -23.58 -20.77
C HIS A 382 27.85 -23.05 -20.63
N PRO A 383 28.44 -23.05 -19.42
CA PRO A 383 29.77 -22.51 -19.20
C PRO A 383 30.79 -23.27 -20.06
N ILE A 384 31.26 -22.60 -21.11
CA ILE A 384 32.25 -23.14 -22.04
C ILE A 384 33.61 -23.17 -21.30
N PRO A 385 34.39 -24.27 -21.39
CA PRO A 385 35.74 -24.31 -20.82
C PRO A 385 36.60 -23.16 -21.37
N PRO A 386 37.52 -22.59 -20.55
CA PRO A 386 38.26 -21.36 -20.87
C PRO A 386 39.01 -21.36 -22.21
N GLU A 387 39.32 -22.54 -22.75
CA GLU A 387 40.11 -22.71 -23.97
C GLU A 387 39.36 -22.34 -25.27
N HIS A 388 38.02 -22.23 -25.24
CA HIS A 388 37.21 -21.92 -26.44
C HIS A 388 36.81 -20.43 -26.55
N ILE A 389 37.03 -19.60 -25.52
CA ILE A 389 36.71 -18.17 -25.55
C ILE A 389 37.60 -17.40 -26.55
N LYS A 390 38.82 -17.89 -26.83
CA LYS A 390 39.72 -17.29 -27.82
C LYS A 390 39.20 -17.38 -29.26
N ASN A 391 38.40 -18.40 -29.59
CA ASN A 391 37.93 -18.65 -30.95
C ASN A 391 36.59 -17.96 -31.27
N LEU A 392 35.92 -17.35 -30.28
CA LEU A 392 34.66 -16.65 -30.52
C LEU A 392 34.88 -15.29 -31.20
N GLY A 393 36.01 -14.62 -30.92
CA GLY A 393 36.36 -13.33 -31.56
C GLY A 393 36.59 -13.42 -33.07
N GLU A 394 37.05 -14.57 -33.57
CA GLU A 394 37.33 -14.78 -34.99
C GLU A 394 36.09 -15.18 -35.80
N LYS A 395 35.07 -15.79 -35.16
CA LYS A 395 33.83 -16.21 -35.84
C LYS A 395 32.77 -15.12 -35.98
N ILE A 396 32.88 -14.02 -35.23
CA ILE A 396 31.86 -12.94 -35.24
C ILE A 396 32.04 -11.98 -36.43
N GLY A 397 33.06 -12.15 -37.29
CA GLY A 397 33.14 -11.38 -38.53
C GLY A 397 33.08 -9.86 -38.34
N VAL A 398 33.49 -9.37 -37.16
CA VAL A 398 33.66 -7.94 -36.93
C VAL A 398 34.93 -7.57 -37.66
N ASN A 399 34.80 -6.90 -38.81
CA ASN A 399 35.92 -6.22 -39.45
C ASN A 399 36.60 -5.33 -38.41
N ALA A 400 37.70 -5.86 -37.88
CA ALA A 400 38.53 -5.26 -36.86
C ALA A 400 39.30 -4.10 -37.50
N CYS A 401 38.62 -2.97 -37.72
CA CYS A 401 39.32 -1.72 -38.00
C CYS A 401 38.63 -0.45 -37.49
N ASN A 402 37.37 -0.47 -37.01
CA ASN A 402 36.74 0.75 -36.46
C ASN A 402 36.01 0.59 -35.11
N SER A 403 35.78 -0.63 -34.61
CA SER A 403 35.01 -0.88 -33.38
C SER A 403 35.88 -1.00 -32.11
N SER A 404 37.18 -1.26 -32.23
CA SER A 404 38.11 -1.36 -31.09
C SER A 404 38.38 -0.03 -30.39
N ARG A 405 38.11 1.11 -31.05
CA ARG A 405 38.19 2.45 -30.43
C ARG A 405 36.94 2.82 -29.61
N VAL A 406 35.78 2.23 -29.91
CA VAL A 406 34.51 2.56 -29.24
C VAL A 406 34.31 1.74 -27.96
N ALA A 407 34.60 0.44 -27.99
CA ALA A 407 34.48 -0.43 -26.81
C ALA A 407 35.51 -0.11 -25.72
N ALA A 408 36.78 0.14 -26.10
CA ALA A 408 37.82 0.58 -25.15
C ALA A 408 37.53 1.99 -24.60
N GLY A 409 36.94 2.88 -25.40
CA GLY A 409 36.56 4.23 -24.99
C GLY A 409 35.32 4.31 -24.09
N ALA A 410 34.42 3.32 -24.15
CA ALA A 410 33.23 3.23 -23.30
C ALA A 410 33.53 2.61 -21.93
N ILE A 411 34.36 1.56 -21.88
CA ILE A 411 34.82 0.94 -20.63
C ILE A 411 35.72 1.91 -19.86
N HIS A 412 36.58 2.68 -20.54
CA HIS A 412 37.40 3.69 -19.88
C HIS A 412 36.58 4.88 -19.35
N ARG A 413 35.52 5.32 -20.05
CA ARG A 413 34.60 6.38 -19.58
C ARG A 413 33.69 5.96 -18.43
N SER A 414 33.35 4.68 -18.33
CA SER A 414 32.63 4.11 -17.20
C SER A 414 33.49 4.05 -15.92
N LEU A 415 34.80 3.85 -16.04
CA LEU A 415 35.72 3.72 -14.91
C LEU A 415 36.32 5.06 -14.44
N THR A 416 36.27 6.12 -15.25
CA THR A 416 36.82 7.45 -14.89
C THR A 416 35.79 8.47 -14.38
N ARG A 417 34.49 8.16 -14.39
CA ARG A 417 33.44 9.06 -13.86
C ARG A 417 33.17 8.95 -12.35
N GLN A 418 34.08 8.35 -11.58
CA GLN A 418 33.95 8.18 -10.13
C GLN A 418 34.92 9.03 -9.28
N ALA A 419 35.47 10.12 -9.81
CA ALA A 419 36.22 11.08 -8.99
C ALA A 419 35.81 12.53 -9.27
N PRO A 420 35.16 13.22 -8.33
CA PRO A 420 35.20 14.67 -8.26
C PRO A 420 36.32 15.10 -7.31
N ASN A 421 37.47 15.49 -7.88
CA ASN A 421 38.33 16.51 -7.28
C ASN A 421 37.70 17.88 -7.59
N HIS A 422 37.23 18.62 -6.59
CA HIS A 422 37.85 19.89 -6.15
C HIS A 422 37.03 20.67 -5.12
N LEU A 423 37.76 21.10 -4.10
CA LEU A 423 37.57 22.20 -3.16
C LEU A 423 37.33 23.58 -3.82
N GLN A 424 36.75 24.51 -3.03
CA GLN A 424 36.73 26.00 -3.13
C GLN A 424 35.77 26.57 -4.20
N TYR A 425 34.82 27.48 -3.93
CA TYR A 425 34.63 28.54 -2.93
C TYR A 425 33.20 28.57 -2.38
#